data_AF-Q9GLW2-F1
#
_entry.id   AF-Q9GLW2-F1
#
_cell.length_a   1.000
_cell.length_b   1.000
_cell.length_c   1.000
_cell.angle_alpha   90.00
_cell.angle_beta   90.00
_cell.angle_gamma   90.00
#
_symmetry.space_group_name_H-M   'P 1'
#
loop_
_entity.id
_entity.type
_entity.pdbx_description
1 polymer ?
#
loop_
_entity_poly.entity_id
_entity_poly.type
_entity_poly.pdbx_seq_one_letter_code
_entity_poly.pdbx_strand_id
1 'polypeptide(L)'
;VHNSCLSCVESPYRCHWCKYRHVCTHDPRSCSFQEGRVKLPEDCPQLLRVDKILVPVEVIKPITLKAKNLPQPQSGQRGYECVLNIQGSEQRVPALRFNSSSVQCQNTSYSYEGMEINNLPVELTVVWNGHFNIDNPAQNKVHLYKCGAMRESCGLCLKADPDFECGWCQSQGQCTLRQHCPVHESQWLELSSTNSKCTNPRITEIIPVTGPREGGTKVTIRGENLGLEFRDIASHVKVAGVECSPLVDGYIPAEQIV
;
A
#
# COMPACT_ATOMS: atom_id res chain seq x y z
N VAL A 1 -10.84 26.89 -20.22
CA VAL A 1 -11.01 27.34 -18.82
C VAL A 1 -10.24 26.36 -17.94
N HIS A 2 -9.37 26.86 -17.06
CA HIS A 2 -8.54 26.01 -16.19
C HIS A 2 -9.31 25.64 -14.91
N ASN A 3 -9.33 24.36 -14.57
CA ASN A 3 -10.10 23.82 -13.43
C ASN A 3 -9.23 23.48 -12.21
N SER A 4 -7.91 23.67 -12.30
CA SER A 4 -6.95 23.43 -11.22
C SER A 4 -6.00 24.61 -11.08
N CYS A 5 -5.35 24.72 -9.92
CA CYS A 5 -4.38 25.79 -9.70
C CYS A 5 -3.18 25.63 -10.62
N LEU A 6 -2.58 24.44 -10.63
CA LEU A 6 -1.40 24.14 -11.44
C LEU A 6 -1.65 24.44 -12.92
N SER A 7 -2.76 23.94 -13.49
CA SER A 7 -3.07 24.22 -14.90
C SER A 7 -3.29 25.70 -15.19
N CYS A 8 -3.79 26.47 -14.21
CA CYS A 8 -4.00 27.91 -14.35
C CYS A 8 -2.68 28.70 -14.38
N VAL A 9 -1.77 28.43 -13.44
CA VAL A 9 -0.53 29.22 -13.27
C VAL A 9 0.64 28.71 -14.08
N GLU A 10 0.66 27.43 -14.46
CA GLU A 10 1.63 26.86 -15.41
C GLU A 10 1.23 27.09 -16.87
N SER A 11 0.03 27.63 -17.09
CA SER A 11 -0.43 28.06 -18.41
C SER A 11 0.54 29.06 -19.02
N PRO A 12 0.77 29.04 -20.35
CA PRO A 12 1.58 30.06 -21.02
C PRO A 12 0.96 31.47 -20.96
N TYR A 13 -0.30 31.58 -20.52
CA TYR A 13 -1.02 32.83 -20.35
C TYR A 13 -0.84 33.39 -18.93
N ARG A 14 -0.84 34.72 -18.79
CA ARG A 14 -0.73 35.42 -17.49
C ARG A 14 -2.04 35.33 -16.71
N CYS A 15 -2.30 34.17 -16.15
CA CYS A 15 -3.47 33.90 -15.31
C CYS A 15 -3.11 33.96 -13.82
N HIS A 16 -4.15 34.12 -13.00
CA HIS A 16 -4.09 34.09 -11.55
C HIS A 16 -5.10 33.08 -11.02
N TRP A 17 -4.70 32.32 -10.02
CA TRP A 17 -5.62 31.42 -9.34
C TRP A 17 -6.14 32.04 -8.05
N CYS A 18 -7.46 32.05 -7.88
CA CYS A 18 -8.12 32.54 -6.68
C CYS A 18 -8.37 31.39 -5.71
N LYS A 19 -7.46 31.18 -4.77
CA LYS A 19 -7.43 30.04 -3.84
C LYS A 19 -8.78 29.74 -3.15
N TYR A 20 -9.48 30.76 -2.66
CA TYR A 20 -10.73 30.61 -1.89
C TYR A 20 -12.01 30.60 -2.75
N ARG A 21 -11.93 31.13 -3.97
CA ARG A 21 -13.02 31.01 -4.96
C ARG A 21 -12.90 29.75 -5.80
N HIS A 22 -11.72 29.13 -5.81
CA HIS A 22 -11.39 27.94 -6.58
C HIS A 22 -11.61 28.14 -8.09
N VAL A 23 -11.17 29.29 -8.62
CA VAL A 23 -11.35 29.67 -10.03
C VAL A 23 -10.08 30.33 -10.59
N CYS A 24 -9.77 30.06 -11.85
CA CYS A 24 -8.74 30.73 -12.63
C CYS A 24 -9.27 32.02 -13.30
N THR A 25 -8.53 33.11 -13.21
CA THR A 25 -8.93 34.43 -13.73
C THR A 25 -7.74 35.21 -14.28
N HIS A 26 -7.97 36.10 -15.26
CA HIS A 26 -6.95 37.05 -15.70
C HIS A 26 -6.85 38.28 -14.78
N ASP A 27 -7.91 38.60 -14.03
CA ASP A 27 -7.99 39.82 -13.22
C ASP A 27 -7.82 39.46 -11.74
N PRO A 28 -6.70 39.84 -11.11
CA PRO A 28 -6.44 39.52 -9.71
C PRO A 28 -7.43 40.22 -8.76
N ARG A 29 -8.13 41.27 -9.19
CA ARG A 29 -9.16 41.96 -8.38
C ARG A 29 -10.42 41.13 -8.20
N SER A 30 -10.65 40.14 -9.08
CA SER A 30 -11.77 39.22 -8.96
C SER A 30 -11.58 38.15 -7.87
N CYS A 31 -10.38 37.99 -7.31
CA CYS A 31 -10.17 37.14 -6.14
C CYS A 31 -10.72 37.79 -4.86
N SER A 32 -11.25 36.97 -3.94
CA SER A 32 -11.90 37.47 -2.71
C SER A 32 -11.03 38.42 -1.89
N PHE A 33 -9.73 38.12 -1.77
CA PHE A 33 -8.76 38.95 -1.02
C PHE A 33 -7.34 38.74 -1.54
N GLN A 34 -6.43 39.64 -1.17
CA GLN A 34 -5.07 39.70 -1.71
C GLN A 34 -4.25 38.43 -1.39
N GLU A 35 -4.36 37.91 -0.17
CA GLU A 35 -3.65 36.67 0.27
C GLU A 35 -4.12 35.41 -0.45
N GLY A 36 -5.30 35.45 -1.10
CA GLY A 36 -5.85 34.33 -1.87
C GLY A 36 -5.38 34.25 -3.31
N ARG A 37 -4.50 35.16 -3.75
CA ARG A 37 -4.02 35.24 -5.13
C ARG A 37 -2.77 34.39 -5.30
N VAL A 38 -2.83 33.41 -6.20
CA VAL A 38 -1.71 32.55 -6.54
C VAL A 38 -1.19 32.93 -7.93
N LYS A 39 0.11 33.23 -8.00
CA LYS A 39 0.81 33.61 -9.24
C LYS A 39 1.84 32.58 -9.67
N LEU A 40 2.45 31.89 -8.71
CA LEU A 40 3.51 30.92 -8.94
C LEU A 40 2.99 29.49 -8.71
N PRO A 41 3.48 28.48 -9.45
CA PRO A 41 3.11 27.08 -9.23
C PRO A 41 3.43 26.59 -7.81
N GLU A 42 4.49 27.09 -7.18
CA GLU A 42 4.88 26.72 -5.81
C GLU A 42 3.86 27.15 -4.74
N ASP A 43 3.10 28.21 -5.03
CA ASP A 43 2.07 28.76 -4.14
C ASP A 43 0.72 28.03 -4.29
N CYS A 44 0.60 27.10 -5.24
CA CYS A 44 -0.63 26.35 -5.44
C CYS A 44 -0.94 25.41 -4.27
N PRO A 45 -2.23 25.29 -3.87
CA PRO A 45 -2.68 24.29 -2.93
C PRO A 45 -2.55 22.90 -3.56
N GLN A 46 -1.61 22.10 -3.07
CA GLN A 46 -1.30 20.79 -3.65
C GLN A 46 -0.88 19.78 -2.58
N LEU A 47 -1.17 18.51 -2.82
CA LEU A 47 -0.65 17.41 -2.02
C LEU A 47 0.83 17.16 -2.36
N LEU A 48 1.63 16.94 -1.32
CA LEU A 48 3.02 16.53 -1.50
C LEU A 48 3.09 15.03 -1.76
N ARG A 49 4.16 14.59 -2.42
CA ARG A 49 4.45 13.17 -2.55
C ARG A 49 4.60 12.56 -1.15
N VAL A 50 3.92 11.44 -0.95
CA VAL A 50 4.06 10.61 0.26
C VAL A 50 4.67 9.28 -0.16
N ASP A 51 5.37 8.63 0.76
CA ASP A 51 5.67 7.20 0.62
C ASP A 51 4.35 6.40 0.54
N LYS A 52 4.44 5.10 0.25
CA LYS A 52 3.25 4.25 0.08
C LYS A 52 2.29 4.41 1.28
N ILE A 53 1.06 4.83 1.01
CA ILE A 53 0.01 4.91 2.03
C ILE A 53 -0.65 3.54 2.12
N LEU A 54 -0.22 2.73 3.09
CA LEU A 54 -0.72 1.37 3.30
C LEU A 54 -1.88 1.36 4.29
N VAL A 55 -3.03 0.85 3.88
CA VAL A 55 -4.21 0.75 4.74
C VAL A 55 -4.74 -0.69 4.71
N PRO A 56 -4.69 -1.42 5.84
CA PRO A 56 -5.24 -2.74 5.91
C PRO A 56 -6.77 -2.69 5.84
N VAL A 57 -7.35 -3.62 5.09
CA VAL A 57 -8.80 -3.77 4.98
C VAL A 57 -9.40 -4.09 6.35
N GLU A 58 -10.60 -3.53 6.61
CA GLU A 58 -11.39 -3.74 7.84
C GLU A 58 -10.72 -3.23 9.14
N VAL A 59 -9.63 -2.46 9.03
CA VAL A 59 -8.99 -1.83 10.17
C VAL A 59 -9.29 -0.34 10.20
N ILE A 60 -9.70 0.14 11.37
CA ILE A 60 -9.89 1.57 11.61
C ILE A 60 -8.52 2.24 11.72
N LYS A 61 -8.11 2.99 10.69
CA LYS A 61 -6.88 3.80 10.69
C LYS A 61 -7.13 5.20 10.10
N PRO A 62 -6.52 6.25 10.67
CA PRO A 62 -6.49 7.57 10.02
C PRO A 62 -5.48 7.57 8.87
N ILE A 63 -5.68 8.45 7.89
CA ILE A 63 -4.72 8.67 6.78
C ILE A 63 -4.20 10.10 6.89
N THR A 64 -2.90 10.24 7.15
CA THR A 64 -2.24 11.56 7.26
C THR A 64 -1.54 11.92 5.95
N LEU A 65 -1.81 13.12 5.44
CA LEU A 65 -1.27 13.60 4.17
C LEU A 65 -0.51 14.90 4.39
N LYS A 66 0.64 15.00 3.73
CA LYS A 66 1.42 16.23 3.65
C LYS A 66 0.99 17.02 2.42
N ALA A 67 0.97 18.33 2.54
CA ALA A 67 0.51 19.24 1.49
C ALA A 67 1.30 20.56 1.52
N LYS A 68 0.98 21.46 0.59
CA LYS A 68 1.39 22.86 0.59
C LYS A 68 0.17 23.75 0.40
N ASN A 69 0.23 24.93 1.01
CA ASN A 69 -0.69 26.04 0.77
C ASN A 69 -2.18 25.70 0.84
N LEU A 70 -2.58 24.76 1.71
CA LEU A 70 -3.99 24.42 1.89
C LEU A 70 -4.82 25.65 2.32
N PRO A 71 -5.98 25.92 1.71
CA PRO A 71 -6.88 27.00 2.14
C PRO A 71 -7.50 26.75 3.50
N GLN A 72 -7.69 27.83 4.26
CA GLN A 72 -8.58 27.83 5.41
C GLN A 72 -10.01 28.11 4.92
N PRO A 73 -10.97 27.19 5.08
CA PRO A 73 -12.35 27.45 4.68
C PRO A 73 -12.88 28.75 5.30
N GLN A 74 -13.51 29.59 4.49
CA GLN A 74 -14.08 30.88 4.89
C GLN A 74 -15.52 30.72 5.39
N SER A 75 -16.13 31.80 5.89
CA SER A 75 -17.54 31.79 6.32
C SER A 75 -18.46 31.24 5.25
N GLY A 76 -19.26 30.22 5.62
CA GLY A 76 -20.17 29.52 4.70
C GLY A 76 -19.52 28.40 3.87
N GLN A 77 -18.20 28.16 3.99
CA GLN A 77 -17.52 27.06 3.32
C GLN A 77 -17.37 25.85 4.26
N ARG A 78 -17.59 24.64 3.73
CA ARG A 78 -17.41 23.39 4.48
C ARG A 78 -15.93 22.98 4.57
N GLY A 79 -15.63 22.10 5.52
CA GLY A 79 -14.30 21.54 5.78
C GLY A 79 -13.78 20.62 4.67
N TYR A 80 -12.70 19.90 5.01
CA TYR A 80 -12.06 18.96 4.12
C TYR A 80 -12.67 17.57 4.23
N GLU A 81 -12.59 16.81 3.15
CA GLU A 81 -13.01 15.42 3.05
C GLU A 81 -12.00 14.68 2.17
N CYS A 82 -11.73 13.43 2.50
CA CYS A 82 -10.98 12.50 1.67
C CYS A 82 -11.96 11.63 0.90
N VAL A 83 -11.73 11.52 -0.40
CA VAL A 83 -12.57 10.77 -1.32
C VAL A 83 -11.71 9.67 -1.93
N LEU A 84 -12.12 8.42 -1.69
CA LEU A 84 -11.48 7.23 -2.23
C LEU A 84 -12.45 6.53 -3.17
N ASN A 85 -12.03 6.26 -4.41
CA ASN A 85 -12.85 5.53 -5.38
C ASN A 85 -12.46 4.05 -5.41
N ILE A 86 -13.22 3.20 -4.72
CA ILE A 86 -12.94 1.79 -4.55
C ILE A 86 -13.93 1.00 -5.42
N GLN A 87 -13.44 0.33 -6.48
CA GLN A 87 -14.27 -0.49 -7.38
C GLN A 87 -15.53 0.24 -7.93
N GLY A 88 -15.44 1.56 -8.13
CA GLY A 88 -16.56 2.38 -8.61
C GLY A 88 -17.49 2.90 -7.50
N SER A 89 -17.22 2.55 -6.24
CA SER A 89 -17.90 3.10 -5.06
C SER A 89 -17.06 4.21 -4.44
N GLU A 90 -17.65 5.40 -4.35
CA GLU A 90 -17.01 6.57 -3.74
C GLU A 90 -17.20 6.57 -2.22
N GLN A 91 -16.09 6.46 -1.48
CA GLN A 91 -16.05 6.58 -0.03
C GLN A 91 -15.61 7.99 0.35
N ARG A 92 -16.51 8.75 1.00
CA ARG A 92 -16.25 10.13 1.44
C ARG A 92 -16.08 10.17 2.95
N VAL A 93 -14.91 10.60 3.41
CA VAL A 93 -14.51 10.57 4.82
C VAL A 93 -14.15 11.99 5.26
N PRO A 94 -14.73 12.54 6.33
CA PRO A 94 -14.35 13.86 6.83
C PRO A 94 -12.85 13.92 7.14
N ALA A 95 -12.24 15.07 6.90
CA ALA A 95 -10.82 15.29 7.13
C ALA A 95 -10.57 16.59 7.89
N LEU A 96 -9.55 16.57 8.74
CA LEU A 96 -9.13 17.72 9.53
C LEU A 96 -7.88 18.34 8.92
N ARG A 97 -7.94 19.64 8.63
CA ARG A 97 -6.77 20.42 8.23
C ARG A 97 -6.10 20.97 9.48
N PHE A 98 -4.90 20.49 9.81
CA PHE A 98 -4.14 20.99 10.94
C PHE A 98 -3.49 22.34 10.65
N ASN A 99 -2.92 22.50 9.46
CA ASN A 99 -2.24 23.72 9.03
C ASN A 99 -2.18 23.79 7.49
N SER A 100 -1.44 24.75 6.94
CA SER A 100 -1.33 24.91 5.48
C SER A 100 -0.62 23.74 4.78
N SER A 101 0.01 22.84 5.55
CA SER A 101 0.85 21.76 5.05
C SER A 101 0.43 20.34 5.48
N SER A 102 -0.67 20.18 6.21
CA SER A 102 -1.08 18.88 6.75
C SER A 102 -2.60 18.75 6.84
N VAL A 103 -3.10 17.61 6.39
CA VAL A 103 -4.50 17.20 6.47
C VAL A 103 -4.58 15.72 6.84
N GLN A 104 -5.56 15.32 7.64
CA GLN A 104 -5.75 13.94 8.06
C GLN A 104 -7.20 13.51 7.88
N CYS A 105 -7.42 12.45 7.11
CA CYS A 105 -8.70 11.77 7.01
C CYS A 105 -9.01 11.12 8.36
N GLN A 106 -10.26 11.25 8.83
CA GLN A 106 -10.69 10.68 10.10
C GLN A 106 -10.61 9.14 10.10
N ASN A 107 -10.68 8.59 11.31
CA ASN A 107 -10.67 7.15 11.55
C ASN A 107 -11.83 6.47 10.81
N THR A 108 -11.51 5.61 9.87
CA THR A 108 -12.47 4.74 9.19
C THR A 108 -11.78 3.44 8.79
N SER A 109 -12.57 2.41 8.51
CA SER A 109 -12.11 1.23 7.80
C SER A 109 -12.58 1.29 6.33
N TYR A 110 -11.88 0.56 5.47
CA TYR A 110 -12.21 0.39 4.06
C TYR A 110 -12.22 -1.10 3.72
N SER A 111 -12.98 -1.48 2.70
CA SER A 111 -13.05 -2.83 2.18
C SER A 111 -13.26 -2.83 0.67
N TYR A 112 -12.89 -3.94 0.03
CA TYR A 112 -13.15 -4.20 -1.38
C TYR A 112 -13.48 -5.68 -1.54
N GLU A 113 -14.26 -6.03 -2.56
CA GLU A 113 -14.74 -7.38 -2.80
C GLU A 113 -13.66 -8.29 -3.39
N GLY A 114 -13.74 -9.59 -3.07
CA GLY A 114 -12.82 -10.62 -3.57
C GLY A 114 -11.55 -10.82 -2.73
N MET A 115 -10.90 -11.97 -2.92
CA MET A 115 -9.64 -12.37 -2.24
C MET A 115 -8.49 -12.60 -3.23
N GLU A 116 -8.71 -12.26 -4.50
CA GLU A 116 -7.77 -12.48 -5.60
C GLU A 116 -6.68 -11.40 -5.67
N ILE A 117 -6.89 -10.25 -5.03
CA ILE A 117 -5.98 -9.11 -5.05
C ILE A 117 -5.50 -8.86 -3.62
N ASN A 118 -4.18 -8.90 -3.42
CA ASN A 118 -3.58 -8.65 -2.11
C ASN A 118 -3.33 -7.17 -1.81
N ASN A 119 -3.14 -6.34 -2.84
CA ASN A 119 -2.82 -4.92 -2.77
C ASN A 119 -3.52 -4.19 -3.91
N LEU A 120 -4.54 -3.39 -3.57
CA LEU A 120 -5.34 -2.60 -4.49
C LEU A 120 -4.95 -1.12 -4.37
N PRO A 121 -4.30 -0.53 -5.40
CA PRO A 121 -4.04 0.91 -5.43
C PRO A 121 -5.33 1.68 -5.78
N VAL A 122 -5.72 2.58 -4.88
CA VAL A 122 -6.94 3.38 -4.97
C VAL A 122 -6.57 4.86 -5.13
N GLU A 123 -7.24 5.54 -6.05
CA GLU A 123 -7.06 6.98 -6.23
C GLU A 123 -7.63 7.75 -5.03
N LEU A 124 -6.84 8.70 -4.54
CA LEU A 124 -7.19 9.55 -3.42
C LEU A 124 -7.36 10.99 -3.92
N THR A 125 -8.54 11.54 -3.67
CA THR A 125 -8.86 12.94 -3.91
C THR A 125 -9.16 13.62 -2.59
N VAL A 126 -8.46 14.70 -2.28
CA VAL A 126 -8.81 15.56 -1.13
C VAL A 126 -9.69 16.68 -1.64
N VAL A 127 -10.90 16.76 -1.11
CA VAL A 127 -11.89 17.79 -1.48
C VAL A 127 -12.16 18.70 -0.30
N TRP A 128 -12.55 19.93 -0.56
CA TRP A 128 -13.07 20.84 0.46
C TRP A 128 -14.27 21.60 -0.10
N ASN A 129 -15.10 22.14 0.80
CA ASN A 129 -16.36 22.78 0.41
C ASN A 129 -17.29 21.88 -0.45
N GLY A 130 -17.13 20.56 -0.34
CA GLY A 130 -17.89 19.53 -1.07
C GLY A 130 -17.35 19.14 -2.44
N HIS A 131 -16.80 20.08 -3.23
CA HIS A 131 -16.48 19.86 -4.64
C HIS A 131 -15.17 20.51 -5.13
N PHE A 132 -14.44 21.22 -4.25
CA PHE A 132 -13.16 21.82 -4.62
C PHE A 132 -12.04 20.81 -4.39
N ASN A 133 -11.51 20.26 -5.48
CA ASN A 133 -10.45 19.25 -5.43
C ASN A 133 -9.09 19.93 -5.21
N ILE A 134 -8.28 19.40 -4.31
CA ILE A 134 -6.89 19.83 -4.14
C ILE A 134 -6.03 19.13 -5.19
N ASP A 135 -5.10 19.88 -5.81
CA ASP A 135 -4.22 19.34 -6.84
C ASP A 135 -3.34 18.22 -6.26
N ASN A 136 -3.29 17.08 -6.95
CA ASN A 136 -2.47 15.91 -6.57
C ASN A 136 -1.45 15.60 -7.68
N PRO A 137 -0.42 16.45 -7.88
CA PRO A 137 0.53 16.30 -8.98
C PRO A 137 1.36 15.01 -8.89
N ALA A 138 1.59 14.51 -7.67
CA ALA A 138 2.29 13.25 -7.45
C ALA A 138 1.41 12.01 -7.71
N GLN A 139 0.11 12.19 -7.99
CA GLN A 139 -0.87 11.12 -8.14
C GLN A 139 -0.80 10.11 -6.99
N ASN A 140 -0.71 10.61 -5.75
CA ASN A 140 -0.64 9.77 -4.56
C ASN A 140 -1.84 8.82 -4.52
N LYS A 141 -1.59 7.54 -4.23
CA LYS A 141 -2.59 6.48 -4.12
C LYS A 141 -2.60 5.89 -2.72
N VAL A 142 -3.77 5.42 -2.30
CA VAL A 142 -3.94 4.61 -1.08
C VAL A 142 -3.91 3.15 -1.48
N HIS A 143 -3.05 2.37 -0.85
CA HIS A 143 -2.91 0.94 -1.09
C HIS A 143 -3.72 0.18 -0.06
N LEU A 144 -4.89 -0.32 -0.47
CA LEU A 144 -5.71 -1.20 0.37
C LEU A 144 -5.17 -2.62 0.27
N TYR A 145 -4.82 -3.24 1.40
CA TYR A 145 -4.24 -4.58 1.38
C TYR A 145 -4.93 -5.55 2.33
N LYS A 146 -4.89 -6.84 1.96
CA LYS A 146 -5.38 -7.98 2.75
C LYS A 146 -4.21 -8.93 3.03
N CYS A 147 -3.97 -9.24 4.30
CA CYS A 147 -2.89 -10.17 4.67
C CYS A 147 -3.13 -11.59 4.13
N GLY A 148 -4.34 -12.11 4.28
CA GLY A 148 -4.69 -13.48 3.85
C GLY A 148 -4.87 -13.69 2.35
N ALA A 149 -5.00 -12.61 1.56
CA ALA A 149 -5.21 -12.73 0.13
C ALA A 149 -3.94 -13.30 -0.56
N MET A 150 -4.12 -14.38 -1.31
CA MET A 150 -3.05 -15.14 -1.99
C MET A 150 -1.97 -15.73 -1.05
N ARG A 151 -2.25 -15.88 0.25
CA ARG A 151 -1.27 -16.35 1.24
C ARG A 151 -1.85 -17.46 2.13
N GLU A 152 -2.00 -18.63 1.54
CA GLU A 152 -2.59 -19.80 2.20
C GLU A 152 -1.61 -20.54 3.13
N SER A 153 -0.31 -20.27 3.04
CA SER A 153 0.72 -20.93 3.84
C SER A 153 1.54 -19.92 4.65
N CYS A 154 2.11 -20.39 5.76
CA CYS A 154 3.01 -19.61 6.61
C CYS A 154 4.17 -19.01 5.81
N GLY A 155 4.77 -19.80 4.92
CA GLY A 155 5.89 -19.37 4.09
C GLY A 155 5.51 -18.23 3.15
N LEU A 156 4.34 -18.32 2.50
CA LEU A 156 3.82 -17.25 1.65
C LEU A 156 3.47 -15.99 2.47
N CYS A 157 2.96 -16.17 3.68
CA CYS A 157 2.66 -15.09 4.61
C CYS A 157 3.93 -14.31 5.00
N LEU A 158 4.96 -15.02 5.45
CA LEU A 158 6.20 -14.41 5.95
C LEU A 158 7.10 -13.89 4.81
N LYS A 159 6.89 -14.35 3.56
CA LYS A 159 7.50 -13.79 2.35
C LYS A 159 6.93 -12.41 1.96
N ALA A 160 5.76 -12.03 2.50
CA ALA A 160 5.10 -10.78 2.15
C ALA A 160 5.99 -9.55 2.40
N ASP A 161 5.67 -8.45 1.72
CA ASP A 161 6.30 -7.14 1.96
C ASP A 161 6.24 -6.81 3.47
N PRO A 162 7.39 -6.61 4.14
CA PRO A 162 7.44 -6.30 5.58
C PRO A 162 6.61 -5.08 5.95
N ASP A 163 6.44 -4.13 5.04
CA ASP A 163 5.65 -2.91 5.26
C ASP A 163 4.16 -3.19 5.52
N PHE A 164 3.66 -4.38 5.17
CA PHE A 164 2.27 -4.77 5.44
C PHE A 164 2.03 -5.19 6.89
N GLU A 165 3.09 -5.45 7.67
CA GLU A 165 2.99 -5.91 9.07
C GLU A 165 2.13 -7.20 9.22
N CYS A 166 2.04 -7.99 8.16
CA CYS A 166 1.32 -9.27 8.16
C CYS A 166 2.17 -10.37 8.81
N GLY A 167 1.52 -11.26 9.55
CA GLY A 167 2.17 -12.43 10.14
C GLY A 167 1.25 -13.65 10.16
N TRP A 168 1.84 -14.81 10.44
CA TRP A 168 1.10 -16.07 10.44
C TRP A 168 0.53 -16.36 11.83
N CYS A 169 -0.80 -16.45 11.93
CA CYS A 169 -1.49 -16.85 13.15
C CYS A 169 -1.63 -18.37 13.19
N GLN A 170 -0.79 -19.04 13.98
CA GLN A 170 -0.69 -20.50 14.03
C GLN A 170 -1.98 -21.17 14.54
N SER A 171 -2.72 -20.53 15.45
CA SER A 171 -3.99 -21.08 15.96
C SER A 171 -5.12 -21.04 14.94
N GLN A 172 -5.14 -20.03 14.07
CA GLN A 172 -6.12 -19.90 13.01
C GLN A 172 -5.68 -20.56 11.70
N GLY A 173 -4.39 -20.83 11.54
CA GLY A 173 -3.82 -21.30 10.28
C GLY A 173 -4.00 -20.28 9.16
N GLN A 174 -3.89 -18.98 9.48
CA GLN A 174 -4.17 -17.89 8.52
C GLN A 174 -3.15 -16.75 8.65
N CYS A 175 -2.91 -16.07 7.52
CA CYS A 175 -2.08 -14.87 7.46
C CYS A 175 -2.90 -13.63 7.84
N THR A 176 -2.55 -12.97 8.94
CA THR A 176 -3.32 -11.84 9.48
C THR A 176 -2.42 -10.85 10.23
N LEU A 177 -2.97 -9.68 10.55
CA LEU A 177 -2.30 -8.72 11.42
C LEU A 177 -2.28 -9.24 12.85
N ARG A 178 -1.27 -8.85 13.64
CA ARG A 178 -1.13 -9.25 15.05
C ARG A 178 -2.40 -8.98 15.87
N GLN A 179 -3.05 -7.83 15.64
CA GLN A 179 -4.27 -7.42 16.35
C GLN A 179 -5.49 -8.32 16.08
N HIS A 180 -5.51 -9.06 14.96
CA HIS A 180 -6.59 -9.98 14.60
C HIS A 180 -6.27 -11.43 14.97
N CYS A 181 -5.07 -11.70 15.50
CA CYS A 181 -4.70 -13.00 16.05
C CYS A 181 -4.94 -12.99 17.58
N PRO A 182 -5.65 -13.98 18.16
CA PRO A 182 -5.93 -14.04 19.60
C PRO A 182 -4.65 -14.07 20.44
N VAL A 183 -4.67 -13.38 21.59
CA VAL A 183 -3.49 -13.09 22.44
C VAL A 183 -3.07 -14.27 23.33
N HIS A 184 -3.12 -15.50 22.83
CA HIS A 184 -2.38 -16.57 23.48
C HIS A 184 -0.93 -16.47 23.03
N GLU A 185 -0.09 -15.95 23.94
CA GLU A 185 1.33 -15.63 23.71
C GLU A 185 2.04 -16.79 22.98
N SER A 186 2.77 -16.44 21.90
CA SER A 186 3.57 -17.33 21.03
C SER A 186 2.89 -17.91 19.78
N GLN A 187 1.66 -17.51 19.43
CA GLN A 187 0.97 -18.06 18.24
C GLN A 187 1.02 -17.17 16.98
N TRP A 188 1.48 -15.93 17.07
CA TRP A 188 1.64 -15.05 15.90
C TRP A 188 3.12 -15.00 15.50
N LEU A 189 3.42 -15.51 14.30
CA LEU A 189 4.76 -15.58 13.74
C LEU A 189 5.01 -14.40 12.81
N GLU A 190 6.18 -13.80 12.95
CA GLU A 190 6.71 -12.74 12.09
C GLU A 190 8.11 -13.14 11.63
N LEU A 191 8.51 -12.75 10.42
CA LEU A 191 9.80 -13.12 9.82
C LEU A 191 10.98 -12.70 10.72
N SER A 192 10.90 -11.54 11.35
CA SER A 192 11.91 -10.95 12.24
C SER A 192 12.09 -11.67 13.58
N SER A 193 11.17 -12.57 13.94
CA SER A 193 11.27 -13.32 15.19
C SER A 193 12.31 -14.45 15.08
N THR A 194 13.15 -14.59 16.10
CA THR A 194 14.25 -15.59 16.15
C THR A 194 13.79 -17.06 16.09
N ASN A 195 12.48 -17.31 16.14
CA ASN A 195 11.83 -18.62 16.07
C ASN A 195 10.86 -18.76 14.87
N SER A 196 11.01 -17.95 13.82
CA SER A 196 10.12 -17.90 12.63
C SER A 196 10.25 -19.11 11.69
N LYS A 197 10.27 -20.34 12.22
CA LYS A 197 10.25 -21.55 11.39
C LYS A 197 8.82 -21.94 11.07
N CYS A 198 8.43 -21.76 9.81
CA CYS A 198 7.18 -22.33 9.31
C CYS A 198 7.23 -23.86 9.42
N THR A 199 6.19 -24.43 10.00
CA THR A 199 6.05 -25.89 10.13
C THR A 199 5.39 -26.47 8.88
N ASN A 200 5.47 -27.79 8.75
CA ASN A 200 4.75 -28.55 7.72
C ASN A 200 5.13 -28.21 6.26
N PRO A 201 6.42 -28.38 5.86
CA PRO A 201 6.84 -28.29 4.47
C PRO A 201 6.14 -29.38 3.64
N ARG A 202 5.63 -29.00 2.46
CA ARG A 202 4.94 -29.92 1.55
C ARG A 202 5.50 -29.77 0.15
N ILE A 203 5.89 -30.87 -0.47
CA ILE A 203 6.32 -30.89 -1.87
C ILE A 203 5.06 -31.13 -2.73
N THR A 204 4.85 -30.26 -3.71
CA THR A 204 3.72 -30.36 -4.65
C THR A 204 4.16 -30.96 -5.98
N GLU A 205 5.38 -30.68 -6.42
CA GLU A 205 5.89 -31.11 -7.72
C GLU A 205 7.42 -31.22 -7.71
N ILE A 206 7.97 -32.16 -8.50
CA ILE A 206 9.41 -32.31 -8.72
C ILE A 206 9.67 -32.51 -10.21
N ILE A 207 10.59 -31.72 -10.78
CA ILE A 207 10.94 -31.76 -12.21
C ILE A 207 12.48 -31.72 -12.36
N PRO A 208 13.11 -32.63 -13.13
CA PRO A 208 12.53 -33.77 -13.83
C PRO A 208 12.29 -34.95 -12.88
N VAL A 209 11.37 -35.84 -13.26
CA VAL A 209 11.05 -37.07 -12.50
C VAL A 209 12.06 -38.20 -12.70
N THR A 210 12.97 -38.05 -13.67
CA THR A 210 14.02 -39.02 -14.01
C THR A 210 15.35 -38.32 -14.22
N GLY A 211 16.45 -38.99 -13.91
CA GLY A 211 17.79 -38.51 -14.19
C GLY A 211 18.84 -39.63 -14.27
N PRO A 212 20.04 -39.36 -14.82
CA PRO A 212 21.18 -40.27 -14.84
C PRO A 212 21.62 -40.72 -13.43
N ARG A 213 22.15 -41.94 -13.33
CA ARG A 213 22.65 -42.52 -12.07
C ARG A 213 23.93 -41.83 -11.58
N GLU A 214 24.68 -41.25 -12.50
CA GLU A 214 25.92 -40.52 -12.27
C GLU A 214 25.67 -39.17 -11.55
N GLY A 215 24.42 -38.69 -11.53
CA GLY A 215 24.06 -37.41 -10.93
C GLY A 215 24.21 -36.22 -11.88
N GLY A 216 24.33 -35.02 -11.33
CA GLY A 216 24.39 -33.77 -12.10
C GLY A 216 23.04 -33.28 -12.64
N THR A 217 21.95 -34.00 -12.36
CA THR A 217 20.59 -33.58 -12.71
C THR A 217 20.20 -32.37 -11.87
N LYS A 218 19.80 -31.28 -12.53
CA LYS A 218 19.16 -30.14 -11.85
C LYS A 218 17.71 -30.51 -11.54
N VAL A 219 17.35 -30.54 -10.27
CA VAL A 219 16.02 -30.94 -9.80
C VAL A 219 15.30 -29.74 -9.22
N THR A 220 14.26 -29.29 -9.92
CA THR A 220 13.35 -28.26 -9.45
C THR A 220 12.28 -28.90 -8.56
N ILE A 221 12.33 -28.60 -7.26
CA ILE A 221 11.35 -29.00 -6.26
C ILE A 221 10.44 -27.81 -5.99
N ARG A 222 9.14 -27.97 -6.19
CA ARG A 222 8.10 -26.97 -5.87
C ARG A 222 7.26 -27.44 -4.70
N GLY A 223 6.80 -26.48 -3.90
CA GLY A 223 6.06 -26.81 -2.69
C GLY A 223 5.61 -25.61 -1.88
N GLU A 224 5.21 -25.89 -0.65
CA GLU A 224 4.75 -24.94 0.35
C GLU A 224 5.65 -25.04 1.58
N ASN A 225 5.95 -23.90 2.20
CA ASN A 225 6.78 -23.81 3.42
C ASN A 225 8.18 -24.43 3.28
N LEU A 226 8.79 -24.37 2.09
CA LEU A 226 10.10 -25.00 1.78
C LEU A 226 11.34 -24.30 2.40
N GLY A 227 11.16 -23.50 3.46
CA GLY A 227 12.22 -22.68 4.09
C GLY A 227 12.20 -21.23 3.62
N LEU A 228 12.53 -20.30 4.51
CA LEU A 228 12.46 -18.85 4.27
C LEU A 228 13.82 -18.25 3.88
N GLU A 229 14.91 -18.82 4.40
CA GLU A 229 16.27 -18.48 4.00
C GLU A 229 16.95 -19.64 3.28
N PHE A 230 17.83 -19.32 2.33
CA PHE A 230 18.61 -20.33 1.60
C PHE A 230 19.48 -21.19 2.53
N ARG A 231 19.96 -20.60 3.64
CA ARG A 231 20.79 -21.31 4.62
C ARG A 231 20.04 -22.44 5.32
N ASP A 232 18.72 -22.31 5.47
CA ASP A 232 17.88 -23.35 6.06
C ASP A 232 17.76 -24.59 5.17
N ILE A 233 18.04 -24.47 3.88
CA ILE A 233 17.89 -25.57 2.91
C ILE A 233 19.22 -26.11 2.37
N ALA A 234 20.29 -25.32 2.43
CA ALA A 234 21.55 -25.59 1.73
C ALA A 234 22.13 -26.99 2.00
N SER A 235 21.95 -27.53 3.21
CA SER A 235 22.43 -28.85 3.63
C SER A 235 21.32 -29.87 3.90
N HIS A 236 20.06 -29.54 3.62
CA HIS A 236 18.90 -30.34 4.02
C HIS A 236 18.26 -31.11 2.87
N VAL A 237 18.58 -30.77 1.61
CA VAL A 237 17.99 -31.44 0.44
C VAL A 237 18.68 -32.77 0.17
N LYS A 238 17.89 -33.85 0.14
CA LYS A 238 18.35 -35.20 -0.18
C LYS A 238 17.37 -35.90 -1.10
N VAL A 239 17.88 -36.67 -2.06
CA VAL A 239 17.08 -37.53 -2.95
C VAL A 239 17.40 -38.98 -2.62
N ALA A 240 16.46 -39.67 -1.97
CA ALA A 240 16.63 -41.06 -1.53
C ALA A 240 17.95 -41.33 -0.75
N GLY A 241 18.38 -40.35 0.05
CA GLY A 241 19.61 -40.41 0.86
C GLY A 241 20.86 -39.83 0.18
N VAL A 242 20.82 -39.57 -1.12
CA VAL A 242 21.90 -38.87 -1.86
C VAL A 242 21.81 -37.37 -1.58
N GLU A 243 22.94 -36.75 -1.25
CA GLU A 243 23.00 -35.30 -1.05
C GLU A 243 22.73 -34.55 -2.35
N CYS A 244 21.88 -33.53 -2.29
CA CYS A 244 21.58 -32.66 -3.41
C CYS A 244 21.91 -31.23 -3.00
N SER A 245 22.84 -30.60 -3.72
CA SER A 245 23.26 -29.23 -3.43
C SER A 245 22.34 -28.23 -4.14
N PRO A 246 21.52 -27.44 -3.41
CA PRO A 246 20.63 -26.47 -4.03
C PRO A 246 21.41 -25.28 -4.60
N LEU A 247 20.81 -24.61 -5.58
CA LEU A 247 21.35 -23.45 -6.29
C LEU A 247 20.65 -22.16 -5.83
N VAL A 248 21.44 -21.17 -5.43
CA VAL A 248 20.94 -19.87 -4.95
C VAL A 248 20.10 -19.16 -6.02
N ASP A 249 20.57 -19.15 -7.27
CA ASP A 249 19.91 -18.42 -8.37
C ASP A 249 18.53 -18.99 -8.75
N GLY A 250 18.27 -20.26 -8.45
CA GLY A 250 16.99 -20.92 -8.75
C GLY A 250 16.03 -21.00 -7.55
N TYR A 251 16.51 -20.63 -6.36
CA TYR A 251 15.74 -20.69 -5.11
C TYR A 251 14.73 -19.55 -5.04
N ILE A 252 13.47 -19.92 -4.82
CA ILE A 252 12.38 -18.98 -4.52
C ILE A 252 11.92 -19.29 -3.09
N PRO A 253 12.09 -18.34 -2.14
CA PRO A 253 11.74 -18.56 -0.74
C PRO A 253 10.34 -19.15 -0.55
N ALA A 254 10.25 -20.16 0.30
CA ALA A 254 9.07 -20.97 0.63
C ALA A 254 8.38 -21.72 -0.51
N GLU A 255 8.78 -21.55 -1.78
CA GLU A 255 8.05 -22.03 -2.95
C GLU A 255 8.85 -23.00 -3.83
N GLN A 256 10.14 -22.73 -4.06
CA GLN A 256 10.94 -23.48 -5.02
C GLN A 256 12.40 -23.64 -4.60
N ILE A 257 12.93 -24.85 -4.82
CA ILE A 257 14.35 -25.19 -4.69
C ILE A 257 14.81 -25.77 -6.03
N VAL A 258 16.03 -25.46 -6.47
CA VAL A 258 16.65 -25.97 -7.71
C VAL A 258 18.01 -26.55 -7.40
#